data_AF-C6LIV0-F1
#
_entry.id   AF-C6LIV0-F1
#
_cell.length_a   1.000
_cell.length_b   1.000
_cell.length_c   1.000
_cell.angle_alpha   90.00
_cell.angle_beta   90.00
_cell.angle_gamma   90.00
#
_symmetry.space_group_name_H-M   'P 1'
#
loop_
_entity.id
_entity.type
_entity.pdbx_description
1 polymer ?
#
loop_
_entity_poly.entity_id
_entity_poly.type
_entity_poly.pdbx_seq_one_letter_code
_entity_poly.pdbx_strand_id
1 'polypeptide(L)' 'MKIIDKAVKKVYRFNCPNCQSRLEGESWEFIDIGGKVNKFFCPVCRRERYITWSDLRKKIIYEGQDTPK' A
#
# COMPACT_ATOMS: atom_id res chain seq x y z
N MET A 1 14.88 -21.04 -18.66
CA MET A 1 14.40 -20.49 -17.38
C MET A 1 14.65 -18.98 -17.39
N LYS A 2 13.62 -18.15 -17.56
CA LYS A 2 13.76 -16.72 -17.26
C LYS A 2 13.75 -16.61 -15.74
N ILE A 3 14.89 -16.23 -15.17
CA ILE A 3 14.99 -15.87 -13.76
C ILE A 3 14.14 -14.61 -13.63
N ILE A 4 12.94 -14.74 -13.07
CA ILE A 4 12.08 -13.60 -12.79
C ILE A 4 12.64 -12.96 -11.52
N ASP A 5 13.06 -11.72 -11.67
CA ASP A 5 13.64 -10.85 -10.66
C ASP A 5 12.96 -10.97 -9.30
N LYS A 6 13.80 -10.93 -8.27
CA LYS A 6 13.47 -10.95 -6.85
C LYS A 6 12.25 -10.05 -6.59
N ALA A 7 11.22 -10.56 -5.92
CA ALA A 7 10.10 -9.74 -5.47
C ALA A 7 10.60 -8.79 -4.37
N VAL A 8 10.82 -7.51 -4.71
CA VAL A 8 11.55 -6.58 -3.82
C VAL A 8 10.62 -5.93 -2.82
N LYS A 9 9.39 -5.57 -3.21
CA LYS A 9 8.47 -4.85 -2.31
C LYS A 9 7.02 -5.31 -2.44
N LYS A 10 6.39 -5.55 -1.29
CA LYS A 10 4.94 -5.76 -1.16
C LYS A 10 4.33 -4.45 -0.68
N VAL A 11 3.57 -3.81 -1.56
CA VAL A 11 2.87 -2.56 -1.28
C VAL A 11 1.36 -2.78 -1.37
N TYR A 12 0.60 -1.93 -0.71
CA TYR A 12 -0.85 -1.90 -0.78
C TYR A 12 -1.30 -0.61 -1.44
N ARG A 13 -2.14 -0.74 -2.46
CA ARG A 13 -2.81 0.39 -3.11
C ARG A 13 -4.21 0.52 -2.56
N PHE A 14 -4.62 1.75 -2.31
CA PHE A 14 -5.92 2.05 -1.73
C PHE A 14 -6.32 3.49 -2.01
N ASN A 15 -7.59 3.80 -1.78
CA ASN A 15 -8.06 5.19 -1.77
C ASN A 15 -8.30 5.59 -0.33
N CYS A 16 -7.84 6.79 0.06
CA CYS A 16 -8.12 7.31 1.39
C CYS A 16 -9.65 7.43 1.56
N PRO A 17 -10.27 6.85 2.60
CA PRO A 17 -11.72 6.90 2.76
C PRO A 17 -12.25 8.33 3.03
N ASN A 18 -11.39 9.26 3.44
CA ASN A 18 -11.77 10.64 3.73
C ASN A 18 -11.61 11.60 2.55
N CYS A 19 -10.47 11.56 1.84
CA CYS A 19 -10.20 12.48 0.72
C CYS A 19 -10.22 11.82 -0.66
N GLN A 20 -10.47 10.51 -0.71
CA GLN A 20 -10.49 9.67 -1.93
C GLN A 20 -9.21 9.68 -2.77
N SER A 21 -8.14 10.30 -2.29
CA SER A 21 -6.85 10.29 -2.96
C SER A 21 -6.31 8.86 -3.05
N ARG A 22 -5.77 8.52 -4.21
CA ARG A 22 -5.12 7.24 -4.48
C ARG A 22 -3.76 7.23 -3.80
N LEU A 23 -3.54 6.28 -2.90
CA LEU A 23 -2.33 6.14 -2.10
C LEU A 23 -1.74 4.74 -2.29
N GLU A 24 -0.44 4.64 -2.03
CA GLU A 24 0.30 3.40 -1.96
C GLU A 24 1.12 3.43 -0.67
N GLY A 25 1.13 2.32 0.08
CA GLY A 25 1.86 2.21 1.35
C GLY A 25 2.40 0.81 1.57
N GLU A 26 3.50 0.70 2.28
CA GLU A 26 4.12 -0.57 2.64
C GLU A 26 3.41 -1.19 3.85
N SER A 27 3.50 -2.51 4.03
CA SER A 27 2.74 -3.20 5.10
C SER A 27 3.04 -2.69 6.51
N TRP A 28 4.24 -2.19 6.76
CA TRP A 28 4.66 -1.65 8.06
C TRP A 28 4.10 -0.27 8.37
N GLU A 29 3.58 0.46 7.37
CA GLU A 29 2.96 1.78 7.57
C GLU A 29 1.53 1.66 8.11
N PHE A 30 0.97 0.45 8.09
CA PHE A 30 -0.35 0.13 8.59
C PHE A 30 -0.24 -0.51 9.98
N ILE A 31 -0.83 0.16 10.98
CA ILE A 31 -0.91 -0.36 12.34
C ILE A 31 -2.26 -1.04 12.50
N ASP A 32 -2.27 -2.36 12.69
CA ASP A 32 -3.50 -3.10 12.99
C ASP A 32 -3.98 -2.76 14.41
N ILE A 33 -5.24 -2.32 14.53
CA ILE A 33 -5.87 -1.94 15.80
C ILE A 33 -7.08 -2.81 16.15
N GLY A 34 -7.37 -3.87 15.39
CA GLY A 34 -8.56 -4.70 15.64
C GLY A 34 -8.81 -5.84 14.65
N GLY A 35 -7.78 -6.35 13.98
CA GLY A 35 -7.82 -7.50 13.05
C GLY A 35 -8.51 -7.22 11.71
N LYS A 36 -9.33 -6.17 11.64
CA LYS A 36 -10.08 -5.77 10.43
C LYS A 36 -9.77 -4.36 9.96
N VAL A 37 -9.31 -3.50 10.87
CA VAL A 37 -9.10 -2.08 10.63
C VAL A 37 -7.64 -1.75 10.92
N ASN A 38 -7.02 -1.11 9.95
CA ASN A 38 -5.66 -0.60 10.02
C ASN A 38 -5.68 0.91 10.14
N LYS A 39 -4.79 1.43 10.97
CA LYS A 39 -4.49 2.85 11.10
C LYS A 39 -3.31 3.20 10.19
N PHE A 40 -3.40 4.30 9.47
CA PHE A 40 -2.34 4.82 8.60
C PHE A 40 -2.33 6.35 8.63
N PHE A 41 -1.21 6.98 8.25
CA PHE A 41 -1.16 8.42 8.07
C PHE A 41 -1.51 8.79 6.62
N CYS A 42 -2.51 9.64 6.42
CA CYS A 42 -2.84 10.13 5.09
C CYS A 42 -2.06 11.43 4.81
N PRO A 43 -1.13 11.46 3.84
CA PRO A 43 -0.33 12.65 3.54
C PRO A 43 -1.16 13.81 2.97
N VAL A 44 -2.30 13.50 2.32
CA VAL A 44 -3.21 14.52 1.77
C VAL A 44 -4.07 15.14 2.88
N CYS A 45 -4.63 14.32 3.76
CA CYS A 45 -5.40 14.82 4.91
C CYS A 45 -4.51 15.39 6.03
N ARG A 46 -3.21 15.07 6.02
CA ARG A 46 -2.24 15.34 7.09
C ARG A 46 -2.71 14.88 8.48
N ARG A 47 -3.41 13.74 8.51
CA ARG A 47 -4.00 13.16 9.73
C ARG A 47 -3.97 11.65 9.66
N GLU A 48 -4.01 11.04 10.82
CA GLU A 48 -4.21 9.61 10.97
C GLU A 48 -5.62 9.22 10.54
N ARG A 49 -5.73 8.13 9.80
CA ARG A 49 -6.97 7.61 9.23
C ARG A 49 -7.02 6.10 9.39
N TYR A 50 -8.21 5.57 9.21
CA TYR A 50 -8.50 4.16 9.35
C TYR A 50 -8.95 3.61 8.02
N ILE A 51 -8.51 2.40 7.69
CA ILE A 51 -8.89 1.68 6.48
C ILE A 51 -9.03 0.21 6.79
N THR A 52 -9.97 -0.47 6.15
CA THR A 52 -10.13 -1.91 6.35
C THR A 52 -9.14 -2.70 5.50
N TRP A 53 -8.77 -3.91 5.95
CA TRP A 53 -7.98 -4.82 5.11
C TRP A 53 -8.63 -5.12 3.76
N SER A 54 -9.97 -5.12 3.69
CA SER A 54 -10.74 -5.38 2.47
C SER A 54 -10.57 -4.30 1.39
N ASP A 55 -10.24 -3.08 1.80
CA ASP A 55 -10.01 -1.94 0.90
C ASP A 55 -8.56 -1.86 0.41
N LEU A 56 -7.63 -2.59 1.05
CA LEU A 56 -6.23 -2.63 0.65
C LEU A 56 -6.03 -3.63 -0.50
N ARG A 57 -5.50 -3.15 -1.63
CA ARG A 57 -5.19 -3.99 -2.81
C ARG A 57 -3.69 -4.26 -2.86
N LYS A 58 -3.30 -5.49 -2.59
CA LYS A 58 -1.91 -5.94 -2.63
C LYS A 58 -1.34 -5.80 -4.05
N LYS A 59 -0.17 -5.19 -4.15
CA LYS A 59 0.65 -5.08 -5.36
C LYS A 59 2.07 -5.54 -5.02
N ILE A 60 2.63 -6.38 -5.87
CA ILE A 60 3.99 -6.89 -5.74
C ILE A 60 4.82 -6.17 -6.80
N ILE A 61 5.88 -5.50 -6.36
CA ILE A 61 6.84 -4.84 -7.24
C ILE A 61 8.04 -5.78 -7.40
N TYR A 62 8.34 -6.13 -8.64
CA TYR A 62 9.49 -6.94 -9.01
C TYR A 62 10.62 -6.02 -9.49
N GLU A 63 11.87 -6.36 -9.17
CA GLU A 63 13.05 -5.65 -9.69
C GLU A 63 13.02 -5.66 -11.23
N GLY A 64 13.37 -4.54 -11.87
CA GLY A 64 13.44 -4.43 -13.35
C GLY A 64 12.22 -3.82 -14.07
N GLN A 65 11.10 -3.54 -13.39
CA GLN A 65 9.96 -2.82 -13.98
C GLN A 65 10.06 -1.28 -13.95
N ASP A 66 11.13 -0.72 -13.37
CA ASP A 66 11.36 0.73 -13.27
C ASP A 66 12.37 1.25 -14.30
N THR A 67 12.35 0.69 -15.52
CA THR A 67 13.02 1.33 -16.66
C THR A 67 11.97 1.86 -17.63
N PRO A 68 11.63 3.15 -17.60
CA PRO A 68 11.18 3.80 -18.82
C PRO A 68 12.34 3.74 -19.82
N LYS A 69 12.12 3.05 -20.95
CA LYS A 69 12.96 3.18 -22.14
C LYS A 69 12.80 4.57 -22.74
#